data_AF-A0A7C1ZNM8-F1
#
_entry.id   AF-A0A7C1ZNM8-F1
#
_cell.length_a   1.000
_cell.length_b   1.000
_cell.length_c   1.000
_cell.angle_alpha   90.00
_cell.angle_beta   90.00
_cell.angle_gamma   90.00
#
_symmetry.space_group_name_H-M   'P 1'
#
loop_
_entity.id
_entity.type
_entity.pdbx_description
1 polymer ?
#
loop_
_entity_poly.entity_id
_entity_poly.type
_entity_poly.pdbx_seq_one_letter_code
_entity_poly.pdbx_strand_id
1 'polypeptide(L)'
;MLNHWYAIKHKPSNRSIDWIGPSLVTIREGVDIIYWGGGPSYMIVHDWDEEVQIIKDYGEIDDMAYHAIDDLYDQFTLDFPPKADLRLSGGWLAPNGKFYPCAYSEHLRIAQDLAFIHYKEKGDGAQRLEKEGWAKFYADGTCLLPSSYLYAQDGEYTKAQLDTLGDLLVLATKEEAEVYVNHIKEEIENATRLGKG
;
A
#
# COMPACT_ATOMS: atom_id res chain seq x y z
N MET A 1 -7.97 -13.48 25.50
CA MET A 1 -9.14 -12.58 25.65
C MET A 1 -9.80 -12.58 24.28
N LEU A 2 -11.12 -12.61 24.18
CA LEU A 2 -11.78 -12.62 22.88
C LEU A 2 -11.84 -11.18 22.35
N ASN A 3 -11.28 -10.97 21.17
CA ASN A 3 -11.29 -9.70 20.46
C ASN A 3 -12.17 -9.82 19.22
N HIS A 4 -12.95 -8.79 18.93
CA HIS A 4 -13.91 -8.79 17.83
C HIS A 4 -13.34 -7.99 16.67
N TRP A 5 -13.32 -8.59 15.48
CA TRP A 5 -12.71 -8.02 14.29
C TRP A 5 -13.74 -7.47 13.30
N TYR A 6 -13.51 -6.23 12.86
CA TYR A 6 -14.38 -5.52 11.92
C TYR A 6 -13.57 -4.86 10.80
N ALA A 7 -14.12 -4.84 9.58
CA ALA A 7 -13.79 -3.84 8.57
C ALA A 7 -14.81 -2.71 8.67
N ILE A 8 -14.34 -1.47 8.71
CA ILE A 8 -15.19 -0.31 8.82
C ILE A 8 -14.90 0.70 7.70
N LYS A 9 -15.74 1.71 7.57
CA LYS A 9 -15.51 2.86 6.71
C LYS A 9 -15.90 4.11 7.45
N HIS A 10 -14.97 5.07 7.52
CA HIS A 10 -15.30 6.40 7.97
C HIS A 10 -15.90 7.22 6.82
N LYS A 11 -16.89 8.07 7.13
CA LYS A 11 -17.17 9.23 6.28
C LYS A 11 -15.97 10.18 6.35
N PRO A 12 -15.49 10.72 5.22
CA PRO A 12 -14.40 11.70 5.25
C PRO A 12 -14.86 12.94 6.01
N SER A 13 -14.40 13.13 7.24
CA SER A 13 -14.59 14.34 8.03
C SER A 13 -13.29 15.16 8.04
N ASN A 14 -13.40 16.49 8.05
CA ASN A 14 -12.27 17.43 8.06
C ASN A 14 -11.47 17.42 9.38
N ARG A 15 -11.65 16.42 10.25
CA ARG A 15 -10.96 16.32 11.53
C ARG A 15 -9.79 15.35 11.40
N SER A 16 -8.59 15.83 11.72
CA SER A 16 -7.44 14.95 11.97
C SER A 16 -7.79 14.03 13.13
N ILE A 17 -7.78 12.73 12.90
CA ILE A 17 -7.87 11.74 13.97
C ILE A 17 -6.57 11.87 14.78
N ASP A 18 -6.66 12.17 16.07
CA ASP A 18 -5.54 12.02 17.00
C ASP A 18 -5.46 10.53 17.39
N TRP A 19 -4.45 9.85 16.84
CA TRP A 19 -4.33 8.39 16.81
C TRP A 19 -3.80 7.79 18.12
N ILE A 20 -4.49 6.77 18.65
CA ILE A 20 -3.99 5.91 19.74
C ILE A 20 -4.15 4.44 19.33
N GLY A 21 -3.23 3.93 18.51
CA GLY A 21 -3.20 2.51 18.07
C GLY A 21 -2.51 2.32 16.72
N PRO A 22 -1.93 1.13 16.43
CA PRO A 22 -1.09 0.92 15.25
C PRO A 22 -1.89 1.15 13.97
N SER A 23 -1.37 2.12 13.22
CA SER A 23 -1.93 2.83 12.08
C SER A 23 -2.38 1.91 10.95
N LEU A 24 -3.46 2.29 10.26
CA LEU A 24 -3.80 1.68 8.99
C LEU A 24 -4.34 2.71 8.01
N VAL A 25 -3.45 3.24 7.18
CA VAL A 25 -3.84 4.07 6.03
C VAL A 25 -3.08 3.58 4.81
N THR A 26 -3.60 2.50 4.22
CA THR A 26 -3.45 2.28 2.78
C THR A 26 -4.72 2.74 2.10
N ILE A 27 -4.66 3.28 0.88
CA ILE A 27 -5.88 3.43 0.07
C ILE A 27 -6.42 2.04 -0.25
N ARG A 28 -7.42 1.62 0.51
CA ARG A 28 -8.34 0.56 0.14
C ARG A 28 -9.66 1.26 -0.16
N GLU A 29 -10.31 0.88 -1.25
CA GLU A 29 -11.49 1.61 -1.72
C GLU A 29 -12.62 1.54 -0.69
N GLY A 30 -12.85 2.66 0.00
CA GLY A 30 -13.95 2.80 0.94
C GLY A 30 -13.86 1.93 2.18
N VAL A 31 -12.64 1.61 2.67
CA VAL A 31 -12.44 0.87 3.91
C VAL A 31 -11.25 1.41 4.70
N ASP A 32 -11.47 1.64 5.98
CA ASP A 32 -10.43 1.85 7.00
C ASP A 32 -10.39 0.59 7.88
N ILE A 33 -9.20 0.12 8.26
CA ILE A 33 -9.11 -1.01 9.21
C ILE A 33 -9.00 -0.46 10.61
N ILE A 34 -9.85 -0.96 11.50
CA ILE A 34 -9.68 -0.79 12.95
C ILE A 34 -9.62 -2.16 13.60
N TYR A 35 -8.49 -2.43 14.26
CA TYR A 35 -8.37 -3.51 15.24
C TYR A 35 -9.15 -3.12 16.49
N TRP A 36 -9.94 -4.03 17.06
CA TRP A 36 -10.64 -3.72 18.30
C TRP A 36 -10.57 -4.87 19.32
N GLY A 37 -9.91 -4.56 20.44
CA GLY A 37 -9.75 -5.49 21.56
C GLY A 37 -10.71 -5.20 22.70
N GLY A 38 -11.27 -6.25 23.29
CA GLY A 38 -12.30 -6.16 24.33
C GLY A 38 -11.85 -5.34 25.55
N GLY A 39 -12.72 -4.42 26.01
CA GLY A 39 -12.51 -3.52 27.14
C GLY A 39 -13.48 -2.33 27.12
N PRO A 40 -13.34 -1.32 28.03
CA PRO A 40 -14.18 -0.10 28.06
C PRO A 40 -14.17 0.71 26.75
N SER A 41 -13.30 0.34 25.82
CA SER A 41 -13.17 0.81 24.45
C SER A 41 -14.35 0.46 23.53
N TYR A 42 -15.27 -0.44 23.91
CA TYR A 42 -16.46 -0.84 23.09
C TYR A 42 -17.42 0.32 22.95
N MET A 43 -17.47 1.15 23.99
CA MET A 43 -18.29 2.36 24.01
C MET A 43 -17.83 3.39 22.98
N ILE A 44 -16.58 3.33 22.49
CA ILE A 44 -16.03 4.38 21.61
C ILE A 44 -16.53 4.21 20.17
N VAL A 45 -16.69 2.98 19.65
CA VAL A 45 -17.25 2.79 18.28
C VAL A 45 -18.74 3.16 18.25
N HIS A 46 -19.46 2.86 19.33
CA HIS A 46 -20.88 3.24 19.48
C HIS A 46 -21.05 4.74 19.79
N ASP A 47 -20.09 5.44 20.42
CA ASP A 47 -20.16 6.90 20.61
C ASP A 47 -19.83 7.71 19.34
N TRP A 48 -19.29 7.08 18.29
CA TRP A 48 -19.02 7.71 16.98
C TRP A 48 -20.22 7.61 16.03
N ASP A 49 -21.43 7.59 16.61
CA ASP A 49 -22.71 7.02 16.14
C ASP A 49 -23.30 7.56 14.81
N GLU A 50 -22.57 8.35 14.01
CA GLU A 50 -23.04 8.80 12.69
C GLU A 50 -22.01 8.74 11.55
N GLU A 51 -20.72 8.51 11.84
CA GLU A 51 -19.64 8.60 10.84
C GLU A 51 -18.95 7.27 10.52
N VAL A 52 -19.23 6.19 11.26
CA VAL A 52 -18.60 4.87 11.07
C VAL A 52 -19.60 3.84 10.56
N GLN A 53 -19.30 3.22 9.42
CA GLN A 53 -20.07 2.10 8.88
C GLN A 53 -19.27 0.81 9.03
N ILE A 54 -19.81 -0.19 9.75
CA ILE A 54 -19.27 -1.56 9.70
C ILE A 54 -19.62 -2.15 8.33
N ILE A 55 -18.60 -2.54 7.57
CA ILE A 55 -18.76 -3.12 6.23
C ILE A 55 -18.61 -4.65 6.27
N LYS A 56 -17.80 -5.17 7.18
CA LYS A 56 -17.68 -6.61 7.40
C LYS A 56 -17.38 -6.93 8.85
N ASP A 57 -18.06 -7.95 9.35
CA ASP A 57 -17.82 -8.56 10.66
C ASP A 57 -17.12 -9.90 10.45
N TYR A 58 -15.95 -10.08 11.07
CA TYR A 58 -15.17 -11.32 11.00
C TYR A 58 -15.29 -12.18 12.27
N GLY A 59 -16.06 -11.72 13.27
CA GLY A 59 -16.34 -12.43 14.50
C GLY A 59 -15.28 -12.24 15.58
N GLU A 60 -15.41 -13.07 16.61
CA GLU A 60 -14.50 -13.11 17.76
C GLU A 60 -13.31 -14.04 17.50
N ILE A 61 -12.12 -13.55 17.81
CA ILE A 61 -10.86 -14.30 17.75
C ILE A 61 -10.21 -14.26 19.13
N ASP A 62 -9.70 -15.40 19.58
CA ASP A 62 -8.86 -15.45 20.77
C ASP A 62 -7.47 -14.88 20.46
N ASP A 63 -7.03 -13.89 21.25
CA ASP A 63 -5.72 -13.25 21.12
C ASP A 63 -4.54 -14.21 21.17
N MET A 64 -4.72 -15.38 21.78
CA MET A 64 -3.69 -16.40 21.84
C MET A 64 -3.57 -17.20 20.53
N ALA A 65 -4.50 -17.05 19.59
CA ALA A 65 -4.52 -17.70 18.29
C ALA A 65 -3.89 -16.81 17.21
N TYR A 66 -2.59 -16.51 17.33
CA TYR A 66 -1.86 -15.66 16.37
C TYR A 66 -2.04 -16.07 14.90
N HIS A 67 -2.13 -17.38 14.60
CA HIS A 67 -2.38 -17.84 13.23
C HIS A 67 -3.76 -17.46 12.70
N ALA A 68 -4.78 -17.38 13.58
CA ALA A 68 -6.11 -16.93 13.18
C ALA A 68 -6.12 -15.43 12.83
N ILE A 69 -5.23 -14.64 13.42
CA ILE A 69 -5.05 -13.22 13.08
C ILE A 69 -4.44 -13.09 11.68
N ASP A 70 -3.41 -13.88 11.36
CA ASP A 70 -2.80 -13.89 10.03
C ASP A 70 -3.80 -14.32 8.95
N ASP A 71 -4.57 -15.39 9.19
CA ASP A 71 -5.57 -15.87 8.25
C ASP A 71 -6.73 -14.88 8.07
N LEU A 72 -7.13 -14.18 9.14
CA LEU A 72 -8.12 -13.10 9.03
C LEU A 72 -7.55 -11.93 8.22
N TYR A 73 -6.29 -11.57 8.43
CA TYR A 73 -5.68 -10.48 7.68
C TYR A 73 -5.56 -10.83 6.19
N ASP A 74 -5.19 -12.06 5.87
CA ASP A 74 -5.18 -12.55 4.49
C ASP A 74 -6.58 -12.48 3.88
N GLN A 75 -7.60 -12.92 4.62
CA GLN A 75 -8.99 -12.83 4.19
C GLN A 75 -9.41 -11.37 3.96
N PHE A 76 -9.07 -10.47 4.89
CA PHE A 76 -9.29 -9.04 4.75
C PHE A 76 -8.61 -8.48 3.48
N THR A 77 -7.37 -8.90 3.21
CA THR A 77 -6.64 -8.48 2.02
C THR A 77 -7.25 -8.99 0.72
N LEU A 78 -7.90 -10.14 0.74
CA LEU A 78 -8.70 -10.62 -0.39
C LEU A 78 -10.02 -9.85 -0.54
N ASP A 79 -10.68 -9.53 0.57
CA ASP A 79 -11.95 -8.79 0.56
C ASP A 79 -11.78 -7.33 0.14
N PHE A 80 -10.66 -6.72 0.53
CA PHE A 80 -10.39 -5.29 0.34
C PHE A 80 -8.97 -5.07 -0.19
N PRO A 81 -8.65 -5.52 -1.41
CA PRO A 81 -7.29 -5.43 -1.94
C PRO A 81 -6.81 -3.97 -2.03
N PRO A 82 -5.49 -3.71 -1.90
CA PRO A 82 -4.91 -2.41 -2.23
C PRO A 82 -5.33 -1.98 -3.62
N LYS A 83 -5.78 -0.73 -3.75
CA LYS A 83 -6.25 -0.19 -5.03
C LYS A 83 -5.11 0.50 -5.76
N ALA A 84 -5.03 0.24 -7.06
CA ALA A 84 -4.18 1.04 -7.93
C ALA A 84 -4.79 2.42 -8.13
N ASP A 85 -4.02 3.47 -7.93
CA ASP A 85 -4.46 4.85 -8.03
C ASP A 85 -3.27 5.75 -8.38
N LEU A 86 -3.52 6.75 -9.24
CA LEU A 86 -2.50 7.70 -9.68
C LEU A 86 -2.53 8.92 -8.77
N ARG A 87 -1.73 8.88 -7.72
CA ARG A 87 -1.46 10.02 -6.84
C ARG A 87 0.02 10.12 -6.53
N LEU A 88 0.50 11.32 -6.29
CA LEU A 88 1.86 11.52 -5.81
C LEU A 88 2.01 10.99 -4.38
N SER A 89 2.66 9.84 -4.25
CA SER A 89 3.04 9.27 -2.95
C SER A 89 4.18 8.27 -3.14
N GLY A 90 4.64 7.67 -2.04
CA GLY A 90 5.34 6.39 -2.12
C GLY A 90 4.41 5.28 -2.59
N GLY A 91 4.95 4.13 -2.95
CA GLY A 91 4.15 3.00 -3.42
C GLY A 91 4.95 1.92 -4.14
N TRP A 92 4.20 1.06 -4.81
CA TRP A 92 4.73 -0.03 -5.63
C TRP A 92 4.18 0.08 -7.05
N LEU A 93 5.06 -0.01 -8.05
CA LEU A 93 4.70 0.07 -9.46
C LEU A 93 4.90 -1.29 -10.14
N ALA A 94 3.79 -1.91 -10.53
CA ALA A 94 3.79 -3.21 -11.17
C ALA A 94 4.36 -3.16 -12.61
N PRO A 95 4.90 -4.27 -13.14
CA PRO A 95 5.40 -4.36 -14.53
C PRO A 95 4.38 -3.96 -15.61
N ASN A 96 3.08 -4.05 -15.31
CA ASN A 96 2.00 -3.67 -16.21
C ASN A 96 1.57 -2.20 -16.10
N GLY A 97 2.29 -1.38 -15.33
CA GLY A 97 2.00 0.04 -15.14
C GLY A 97 0.96 0.35 -14.05
N LYS A 98 0.46 -0.64 -13.30
CA LYS A 98 -0.42 -0.33 -12.15
C LYS A 98 0.39 0.21 -10.98
N PHE A 99 0.10 1.43 -10.57
CA PHE A 99 0.69 2.06 -9.40
C PHE A 99 -0.18 1.87 -8.16
N TYR A 100 0.41 1.33 -7.09
CA TYR A 100 -0.24 1.05 -5.81
C TYR A 100 0.35 1.97 -4.74
N PRO A 101 -0.30 3.11 -4.48
CA PRO A 101 0.22 4.10 -3.54
C PRO A 101 0.13 3.62 -2.09
N CYS A 102 1.13 3.97 -1.29
CA CYS A 102 1.14 3.71 0.15
C CYS A 102 1.70 4.89 0.93
N ALA A 103 1.40 4.94 2.23
CA ALA A 103 2.07 5.86 3.15
C ALA A 103 3.53 5.45 3.35
N TYR A 104 4.38 6.39 3.81
CA TYR A 104 5.82 6.18 3.94
C TYR A 104 6.19 4.94 4.78
N SER A 105 5.48 4.69 5.89
CA SER A 105 5.71 3.53 6.77
C SER A 105 5.18 2.20 6.23
N GLU A 106 4.32 2.22 5.20
CA GLU A 106 3.50 1.07 4.81
C GLU A 106 4.07 0.25 3.64
N HIS A 107 5.24 0.61 3.11
CA HIS A 107 5.81 -0.04 1.94
C HIS A 107 5.96 -1.56 2.11
N LEU A 108 6.46 -2.03 3.25
CA LEU A 108 6.64 -3.46 3.50
C LEU A 108 5.30 -4.19 3.62
N ARG A 109 4.34 -3.59 4.32
CA ARG A 109 3.01 -4.16 4.50
C ARG A 109 2.29 -4.29 3.15
N ILE A 110 2.35 -3.25 2.34
CA ILE A 110 1.73 -3.27 1.02
C ILE A 110 2.41 -4.21 0.06
N ALA A 111 3.72 -4.36 0.17
CA ALA A 111 4.41 -5.39 -0.58
C ALA A 111 3.90 -6.80 -0.24
N GLN A 112 3.68 -7.09 1.05
CA GLN A 112 3.11 -8.37 1.50
C GLN A 112 1.70 -8.58 0.94
N ASP A 113 0.84 -7.58 1.02
CA ASP A 113 -0.52 -7.65 0.50
C ASP A 113 -0.54 -7.95 -1.00
N LEU A 114 0.22 -7.18 -1.77
CA LEU A 114 0.32 -7.34 -3.22
C LEU A 114 0.93 -8.69 -3.58
N ALA A 115 1.98 -9.11 -2.87
CA ALA A 115 2.60 -10.42 -3.10
C ALA A 115 1.61 -11.56 -2.85
N PHE A 116 0.83 -11.47 -1.77
CA PHE A 116 -0.20 -12.45 -1.47
C PHE A 116 -1.32 -12.45 -2.52
N ILE A 117 -1.80 -11.27 -2.94
CA ILE A 117 -2.86 -11.15 -3.94
C ILE A 117 -2.42 -11.76 -5.27
N HIS A 118 -1.25 -11.38 -5.76
CA HIS A 118 -0.78 -11.69 -7.11
C HIS A 118 -0.06 -13.03 -7.23
N TYR A 119 0.62 -13.48 -6.17
CA TYR A 119 1.48 -14.67 -6.20
C TYR A 119 1.11 -15.74 -5.16
N LYS A 120 0.13 -15.47 -4.28
CA LYS A 120 -0.31 -16.39 -3.21
C LYS A 120 0.84 -16.81 -2.27
N GLU A 121 1.83 -15.93 -2.11
CA GLU A 121 3.00 -16.16 -1.27
C GLU A 121 2.90 -15.34 0.01
N LYS A 122 3.11 -16.00 1.16
CA LYS A 122 3.27 -15.34 2.46
C LYS A 122 4.76 -15.18 2.76
N GLY A 123 5.16 -14.07 3.38
CA GLY A 123 6.55 -13.84 3.79
C GLY A 123 7.11 -12.48 3.37
N ASP A 124 8.30 -12.48 2.78
CA ASP A 124 8.93 -11.25 2.28
C ASP A 124 8.31 -10.82 0.95
N GLY A 125 7.21 -10.08 1.06
CA GLY A 125 6.50 -9.55 -0.10
C GLY A 125 7.35 -8.61 -0.94
N ALA A 126 8.22 -7.80 -0.32
CA ALA A 126 9.05 -6.84 -1.04
C ALA A 126 10.04 -7.57 -1.95
N GLN A 127 10.76 -8.55 -1.40
CA GLN A 127 11.66 -9.38 -2.18
C GLN A 127 10.92 -10.12 -3.31
N ARG A 128 9.70 -10.62 -3.03
CA ARG A 128 8.89 -11.29 -4.06
C ARG A 128 8.48 -10.33 -5.18
N LEU A 129 7.99 -9.14 -4.85
CA LEU A 129 7.61 -8.12 -5.83
C LEU A 129 8.81 -7.70 -6.69
N GLU A 130 9.96 -7.45 -6.06
CA GLU A 130 11.22 -7.09 -6.73
C GLU A 130 11.67 -8.16 -7.72
N LYS A 131 11.62 -9.44 -7.32
CA LYS A 131 11.93 -10.59 -8.21
C LYS A 131 11.00 -10.64 -9.43
N GLU A 132 9.79 -10.14 -9.29
CA GLU A 132 8.78 -10.10 -10.35
C GLU A 132 8.79 -8.77 -11.13
N GLY A 133 9.82 -7.94 -10.95
CA GLY A 133 10.03 -6.71 -11.71
C GLY A 133 9.17 -5.53 -11.26
N TRP A 134 8.57 -5.59 -10.06
CA TRP A 134 7.93 -4.42 -9.48
C TRP A 134 8.99 -3.42 -9.03
N ALA A 135 8.69 -2.13 -9.21
CA ALA A 135 9.54 -1.05 -8.75
C ALA A 135 9.00 -0.42 -7.48
N LYS A 136 9.89 -0.06 -6.55
CA LYS A 136 9.54 0.62 -5.31
C LYS A 136 9.69 2.12 -5.46
N PHE A 137 8.65 2.87 -5.13
CA PHE A 137 8.59 4.33 -5.21
C PHE A 137 8.56 4.96 -3.83
N TYR A 138 9.38 5.97 -3.59
CA TYR A 138 9.32 6.77 -2.37
C TYR A 138 8.58 8.10 -2.62
N ALA A 139 8.12 8.70 -1.53
CA ALA A 139 7.36 9.95 -1.58
C ALA A 139 8.20 11.16 -2.06
N ASP A 140 9.52 11.04 -2.12
CA ASP A 140 10.43 12.04 -2.68
C ASP A 140 10.72 11.84 -4.18
N GLY A 141 10.02 10.90 -4.82
CA GLY A 141 10.17 10.58 -6.24
C GLY A 141 11.34 9.63 -6.52
N THR A 142 12.10 9.23 -5.49
CA THR A 142 13.12 8.19 -5.65
C THR A 142 12.44 6.90 -6.07
N CYS A 143 12.89 6.33 -7.19
CA CYS A 143 12.49 4.99 -7.58
C CYS A 143 13.67 4.05 -7.46
N LEU A 144 13.44 2.91 -6.81
CA LEU A 144 14.39 1.81 -6.79
C LEU A 144 13.85 0.70 -7.68
N LEU A 145 14.52 0.52 -8.82
CA LEU A 145 14.50 -0.78 -9.48
C LEU A 145 15.27 -1.80 -8.64
N PRO A 146 14.97 -3.10 -8.78
CA PRO A 146 15.70 -4.15 -8.07
C PRO A 146 17.15 -4.32 -8.50
N SER A 147 17.73 -3.37 -9.25
CA SER A 147 19.09 -3.44 -9.82
C SER A 147 20.19 -3.58 -8.77
N SER A 148 19.90 -3.36 -7.49
CA SER A 148 20.93 -3.42 -6.45
C SER A 148 21.18 -4.79 -5.83
N TYR A 149 20.26 -5.77 -5.84
CA TYR A 149 20.56 -7.07 -5.18
C TYR A 149 19.83 -8.26 -5.84
N LEU A 150 20.56 -8.99 -6.69
CA LEU A 150 20.42 -10.43 -6.98
C LEU A 150 19.21 -10.96 -7.79
N TYR A 151 18.13 -10.21 -8.07
CA TYR A 151 16.88 -10.85 -8.56
C TYR A 151 16.15 -10.25 -9.78
N ALA A 152 16.47 -9.07 -10.29
CA ALA A 152 15.88 -8.59 -11.55
C ALA A 152 16.63 -9.17 -12.75
N GLN A 153 15.91 -9.82 -13.69
CA GLN A 153 16.54 -10.47 -14.84
C GLN A 153 17.21 -9.48 -15.81
N ASP A 154 16.74 -8.23 -15.89
CA ASP A 154 17.34 -7.22 -16.79
C ASP A 154 17.50 -5.82 -16.17
N GLY A 155 17.04 -5.60 -14.93
CA GLY A 155 17.26 -4.33 -14.21
C GLY A 155 16.69 -3.07 -14.88
N GLU A 156 15.72 -3.21 -15.80
CA GLU A 156 15.11 -2.11 -16.56
C GLU A 156 13.60 -2.00 -16.29
N TYR A 157 13.05 -0.78 -16.41
CA TYR A 157 11.60 -0.56 -16.37
C TYR A 157 10.94 -1.05 -17.67
N THR A 158 9.74 -1.62 -17.55
CA THR A 158 8.89 -1.85 -18.72
C THR A 158 8.38 -0.51 -19.29
N LYS A 159 7.96 -0.52 -20.57
CA LYS A 159 7.30 0.64 -21.17
C LYS A 159 6.07 1.10 -20.36
N ALA A 160 5.25 0.16 -19.88
CA ALA A 160 4.05 0.50 -19.11
C ALA A 160 4.39 1.17 -17.77
N GLN A 161 5.50 0.77 -17.15
CA GLN A 161 6.01 1.45 -15.96
C GLN A 161 6.43 2.88 -16.30
N LEU A 162 7.25 3.06 -17.34
CA LEU A 162 7.69 4.40 -17.79
C LEU A 162 6.52 5.33 -18.15
N ASP A 163 5.50 4.81 -18.85
CA ASP A 163 4.29 5.58 -19.20
C ASP A 163 3.58 6.06 -17.91
N THR A 164 3.47 5.18 -16.91
CA THR A 164 2.86 5.52 -15.61
C THR A 164 3.67 6.57 -14.84
N LEU A 165 5.00 6.54 -14.93
CA LEU A 165 5.86 7.57 -14.36
C LEU A 165 5.66 8.92 -15.04
N GLY A 166 5.50 8.91 -16.36
CA GLY A 166 5.10 10.08 -17.13
C GLY A 166 3.78 10.66 -16.63
N ASP A 167 2.77 9.81 -16.38
CA ASP A 167 1.48 10.26 -15.87
C ASP A 167 1.59 10.86 -14.46
N LEU A 168 2.35 10.23 -13.55
CA LEU A 168 2.60 10.77 -12.20
C LEU A 168 3.30 12.13 -12.25
N LEU A 169 4.26 12.31 -13.16
CA LEU A 169 4.94 13.59 -13.38
C LEU A 169 3.99 14.69 -13.85
N VAL A 170 3.03 14.37 -14.73
CA VAL A 170 2.02 15.33 -15.22
C VAL A 170 1.06 15.75 -14.11
N LEU A 171 0.77 14.85 -13.17
CA LEU A 171 -0.11 15.12 -12.03
C LEU A 171 0.56 15.93 -10.92
N ALA A 172 1.89 16.07 -10.94
CA ALA A 172 2.61 16.82 -9.92
C ALA A 172 2.31 18.31 -9.94
N THR A 173 1.98 18.90 -8.79
CA THR A 173 1.94 20.37 -8.66
C THR A 173 3.33 20.97 -8.83
N LYS A 174 3.41 22.27 -9.10
CA LYS A 174 4.72 22.95 -9.26
C LYS A 174 5.60 22.83 -8.02
N GLU A 175 5.03 22.89 -6.81
CA GLU A 175 5.81 22.73 -5.57
C GLU A 175 6.25 21.28 -5.32
N GLU A 176 5.40 20.29 -5.62
CA GLU A 176 5.74 18.87 -5.50
C GLU A 176 6.75 18.44 -6.57
N ALA A 177 6.71 19.10 -7.71
CA ALA A 177 7.56 18.81 -8.85
C ALA A 177 9.05 19.01 -8.57
N GLU A 178 9.46 20.03 -7.81
CA GLU A 178 10.88 20.38 -7.71
C GLU A 178 11.77 19.28 -7.11
N VAL A 179 11.23 18.44 -6.21
CA VAL A 179 11.94 17.29 -5.66
C VAL A 179 11.57 15.99 -6.40
N TYR A 180 10.28 15.79 -6.65
CA TYR A 180 9.75 14.54 -7.20
C TYR A 180 10.12 14.34 -8.68
N VAL A 181 10.15 15.43 -9.46
CA VAL A 181 10.37 15.37 -10.91
C VAL A 181 11.83 15.13 -11.27
N ASN A 182 12.78 15.61 -10.45
CA ASN A 182 14.20 15.47 -10.77
C ASN A 182 14.64 14.00 -10.72
N HIS A 183 14.26 13.26 -9.67
CA HIS A 183 14.59 11.84 -9.56
C HIS A 183 13.93 10.99 -10.66
N ILE A 184 12.64 11.21 -10.94
CA ILE A 184 11.95 10.43 -11.98
C ILE A 184 12.50 10.75 -13.38
N LYS A 185 12.82 12.02 -13.68
CA LYS A 185 13.46 12.38 -14.95
C LYS A 185 14.80 11.71 -15.14
N GLU A 186 15.65 11.72 -14.11
CA GLU A 186 16.94 11.04 -14.14
C GLU A 186 16.77 9.54 -14.42
N GLU A 187 15.81 8.88 -13.77
CA GLU A 187 15.51 7.47 -14.00
C GLU A 187 15.00 7.17 -15.43
N ILE A 188 14.08 7.99 -15.95
CA ILE A 188 13.59 7.86 -17.34
C ILE A 188 14.73 8.06 -18.34
N GLU A 189 15.58 9.07 -18.12
CA GLU A 189 16.75 9.33 -18.97
C GLU A 189 17.75 8.18 -18.93
N ASN A 190 18.03 7.63 -17.75
CA ASN A 190 18.93 6.50 -17.56
C ASN A 190 18.40 5.25 -18.29
N ALA A 191 17.13 4.91 -18.11
CA ALA A 191 16.49 3.80 -18.81
C ALA A 191 16.52 3.97 -20.35
N THR A 192 16.26 5.20 -20.83
CA THR A 192 16.28 5.51 -22.26
C THR A 192 17.67 5.42 -22.89
N ARG A 193 18.74 5.70 -22.11
CA ARG A 193 20.12 5.58 -22.58
C ARG A 193 20.56 4.13 -22.73
N LEU A 194 20.11 3.25 -21.84
CA LEU A 194 20.47 1.82 -21.84
C LEU A 194 19.81 1.07 -22.99
N GLY A 195 18.53 1.33 -23.30
CA GLY A 195 17.81 0.68 -24.41
C GLY A 195 18.22 1.10 -25.83
N LYS A 196 19.28 1.89 -26.00
CA LYS A 196 19.83 2.32 -27.32
C LYS A 196 21.17 1.67 -27.68
N GLY A 197 21.74 0.83 -26.80
CA GLY A 197 22.96 0.04 -27.05
C GLY A 197 22.64 -1.33 -27.62
#